data_AF-A0A356IH61-F1
#
_entry.id   AF-A0A356IH61-F1
#
_cell.length_a   1.000
_cell.length_b   1.000
_cell.length_c   1.000
_cell.angle_alpha   90.00
_cell.angle_beta   90.00
_cell.angle_gamma   90.00
#
_symmetry.space_group_name_H-M   'P 1'
#
loop_
_entity.id
_entity.type
_entity.pdbx_description
1 polymer ?
#
loop_
_entity_poly.entity_id
_entity_poly.type
_entity_poly.pdbx_seq_one_letter_code
_entity_poly.pdbx_strand_id
1 'polypeptide(L)'
;MAKERRTDTKTKKTAATRKARSSPKVKASSKTVRPSGVDAKRTSYLEAVKLYEKGLEALQKRNFTGASSALQAVLDEHSDERELHERVRIYLKICERELAPLSAEPQTQEELVLAATMALNEHETEKALGYLEQAVRENPSADGAYYMLAVLFAQQGNAEQALPHLGRAIELDSENRLVALQEVDFEIFKDEIEFQTLVAEPPPSPSE
;
A
#
# COMPACT_ATOMS: atom_id res chain seq x y z
N MET A 1 -72.76 -12.73 -2.18
CA MET A 1 -73.81 -13.78 -2.13
C MET A 1 -73.10 -15.10 -2.42
N ALA A 2 -73.12 -16.19 -1.65
CA ALA A 2 -74.03 -16.73 -0.63
C ALA A 2 -73.19 -17.64 0.31
N LYS A 3 -73.36 -17.54 1.64
CA LYS A 3 -74.03 -18.52 2.55
C LYS A 3 -73.21 -19.80 2.84
N GLU A 4 -72.72 -19.94 4.08
CA GLU A 4 -73.30 -20.77 5.18
C GLU A 4 -72.85 -22.25 5.05
N ARG A 5 -72.42 -23.03 6.05
CA ARG A 5 -72.81 -23.15 7.47
C ARG A 5 -71.94 -24.23 8.19
N ARG A 6 -71.66 -24.02 9.49
CA ARG A 6 -71.82 -24.95 10.67
C ARG A 6 -71.11 -26.31 10.70
N THR A 7 -70.70 -26.94 11.82
CA THR A 7 -70.65 -26.69 13.29
C THR A 7 -69.95 -27.90 13.94
N ASP A 8 -69.26 -27.65 15.06
CA ASP A 8 -69.08 -28.45 16.29
C ASP A 8 -69.15 -29.99 16.27
N THR A 9 -68.21 -30.66 16.97
CA THR A 9 -68.48 -31.09 18.36
C THR A 9 -67.28 -31.76 19.05
N LYS A 10 -67.21 -31.43 20.34
CA LYS A 10 -66.40 -31.94 21.45
C LYS A 10 -66.69 -33.40 21.78
N THR A 11 -65.68 -34.12 22.29
CA THR A 11 -65.88 -35.19 23.28
C THR A 11 -64.82 -35.11 24.38
N LYS A 12 -65.27 -35.33 25.62
CA LYS A 12 -64.58 -35.07 26.90
C LYS A 12 -64.76 -36.30 27.80
N LYS A 13 -63.82 -36.45 28.74
CA LYS A 13 -63.82 -37.28 29.98
C LYS A 13 -63.21 -38.68 29.78
N THR A 14 -62.29 -39.11 30.63
CA THR A 14 -62.54 -39.42 32.05
C THR A 14 -61.44 -38.94 33.02
N ALA A 15 -61.86 -38.81 34.29
CA ALA A 15 -61.08 -38.34 35.42
C ALA A 15 -60.81 -39.50 36.40
N ALA A 16 -59.68 -39.45 37.10
CA ALA A 16 -59.48 -40.13 38.36
C ALA A 16 -58.74 -39.20 39.33
N THR A 17 -59.41 -38.88 40.43
CA THR A 17 -58.96 -38.04 41.54
C THR A 17 -58.16 -38.83 42.57
N ARG A 18 -57.09 -38.26 43.14
CA ARG A 18 -56.79 -38.42 44.58
C ARG A 18 -55.88 -37.32 45.16
N LYS A 19 -56.50 -36.56 46.07
CA LYS A 19 -56.03 -35.89 47.31
C LYS A 19 -54.72 -35.10 47.34
N ALA A 20 -54.90 -33.81 47.68
CA ALA A 20 -53.91 -32.86 48.14
C ALA A 20 -53.27 -33.22 49.49
N ARG A 21 -51.98 -32.87 49.63
CA ARG A 21 -51.36 -32.46 50.89
C ARG A 21 -50.39 -31.30 50.59
N SER A 22 -50.58 -30.22 51.31
CA SER A 22 -49.93 -28.91 51.18
C SER A 22 -48.57 -28.82 51.88
N SER A 23 -47.62 -28.09 51.30
CA SER A 23 -46.69 -27.11 51.94
C SER A 23 -45.50 -26.79 50.98
N PRO A 24 -44.68 -25.74 51.22
CA PRO A 24 -44.97 -24.33 50.94
C PRO A 24 -44.08 -23.73 49.82
N LYS A 25 -44.54 -22.60 49.26
CA LYS A 25 -43.81 -21.75 48.29
C LYS A 25 -42.45 -21.31 48.84
N VAL A 26 -41.37 -21.72 48.17
CA VAL A 26 -40.08 -21.00 48.20
C VAL A 26 -39.97 -20.25 46.88
N LYS A 27 -39.97 -18.91 46.94
CA LYS A 27 -39.64 -18.05 45.80
C LYS A 27 -38.18 -18.31 45.43
N ALA A 28 -37.94 -19.02 44.33
CA ALA A 28 -36.63 -19.08 43.71
C ALA A 28 -36.34 -17.71 43.06
N SER A 29 -35.57 -16.88 43.76
CA SER A 29 -34.91 -15.73 43.16
C SER A 29 -33.84 -16.25 42.19
N SER A 30 -34.03 -16.05 40.90
CA SER A 30 -33.03 -16.30 39.87
C SER A 30 -31.82 -15.38 40.08
N LYS A 31 -30.73 -15.91 40.62
CA LYS A 31 -29.43 -15.23 40.59
C LYS A 31 -28.86 -15.34 39.18
N THR A 32 -29.00 -14.28 38.41
CA THR A 32 -28.22 -14.08 37.18
C THR A 32 -26.78 -13.82 37.60
N VAL A 33 -25.89 -14.79 37.41
CA VAL A 33 -24.44 -14.63 37.64
C VAL A 33 -23.91 -13.75 36.51
N ARG A 34 -23.46 -12.53 36.83
CA ARG A 34 -22.67 -11.71 35.89
C ARG A 34 -21.29 -12.37 35.73
N PRO A 35 -20.78 -12.54 34.50
CA PRO A 35 -19.46 -13.12 34.29
C PRO A 35 -18.37 -12.23 34.92
N SER A 36 -17.32 -12.84 35.44
CA SER A 36 -16.19 -12.11 36.05
C SER A 36 -15.45 -11.31 34.98
N GLY A 37 -14.82 -10.19 35.34
CA GLY A 37 -14.08 -9.34 34.38
C GLY A 37 -12.91 -10.04 33.68
N VAL A 38 -12.46 -11.19 34.18
CA VAL A 38 -11.44 -12.05 33.55
C VAL A 38 -12.04 -12.91 32.44
N ASP A 39 -13.26 -13.42 32.64
CA ASP A 39 -13.97 -14.21 31.65
C ASP A 39 -14.35 -13.36 30.43
N ALA A 40 -14.79 -12.12 30.67
CA ALA A 40 -15.14 -11.18 29.59
C ALA A 40 -13.92 -10.81 28.71
N LYS A 41 -12.75 -10.57 29.32
CA LYS A 41 -11.50 -10.31 28.58
C LYS A 41 -11.05 -11.53 27.77
N ARG A 42 -11.15 -12.73 28.35
CA ARG A 42 -10.83 -13.98 27.66
C ARG A 42 -11.75 -14.23 26.47
N THR A 43 -13.03 -13.86 26.58
CA THR A 43 -13.99 -13.94 25.47
C THR A 43 -13.67 -12.91 24.38
N SER A 44 -13.38 -11.66 24.75
CA SER A 44 -12.97 -10.61 23.79
C SER A 44 -11.74 -11.04 22.98
N TYR A 45 -10.70 -11.55 23.66
CA TYR A 45 -9.50 -12.06 23.01
C TYR A 45 -9.78 -13.17 21.99
N LEU A 46 -10.63 -14.15 22.35
CA LEU A 46 -10.96 -15.26 21.45
C LEU A 46 -11.77 -14.82 20.23
N GLU A 47 -12.60 -13.80 20.36
CA GLU A 47 -13.34 -13.20 19.25
C GLU A 47 -12.41 -12.40 18.33
N ALA A 48 -11.51 -11.60 18.92
CA ALA A 48 -10.49 -10.85 18.21
C ALA A 48 -9.55 -11.79 17.41
N VAL A 49 -9.13 -12.91 17.99
CA VAL A 49 -8.30 -13.92 17.30
C VAL A 49 -9.01 -14.52 16.09
N LYS A 50 -10.32 -14.80 16.17
CA LYS A 50 -11.08 -15.33 15.02
C LYS A 50 -11.16 -14.34 13.86
N LEU A 51 -11.37 -13.05 14.16
CA LEU A 51 -11.37 -12.00 13.15
C LEU A 51 -9.99 -11.84 12.51
N TYR A 52 -8.95 -11.90 13.33
CA TYR A 52 -7.57 -11.87 12.87
C TYR A 52 -7.23 -13.08 11.96
N GLU A 53 -7.57 -14.31 12.37
CA GLU A 53 -7.39 -15.52 11.56
C GLU A 53 -8.14 -15.43 10.22
N LYS A 54 -9.39 -14.96 10.23
CA LYS A 54 -10.16 -14.70 9.02
C LYS A 54 -9.46 -13.70 8.09
N GLY A 55 -8.87 -12.64 8.66
CA GLY A 55 -8.06 -11.68 7.92
C GLY A 55 -6.83 -12.31 7.27
N LEU A 56 -6.11 -13.17 8.00
CA LEU A 56 -4.95 -13.90 7.47
C LEU A 56 -5.32 -14.92 6.39
N GLU A 57 -6.45 -15.64 6.53
CA GLU A 57 -6.94 -16.54 5.50
C GLU A 57 -7.29 -15.79 4.21
N ALA A 58 -7.88 -14.59 4.32
CA ALA A 58 -8.18 -13.75 3.18
C ALA A 58 -6.89 -13.25 2.50
N LEU A 59 -5.85 -12.91 3.27
CA LEU A 59 -4.52 -12.58 2.74
C LEU A 59 -3.90 -13.74 1.95
N GLN A 60 -3.95 -14.96 2.48
CA GLN A 60 -3.45 -16.15 1.78
C GLN A 60 -4.17 -16.38 0.44
N LYS A 61 -5.46 -16.01 0.36
CA LYS A 61 -6.27 -16.07 -0.85
C LYS A 61 -6.10 -14.86 -1.78
N ARG A 62 -5.20 -13.92 -1.47
CA ARG A 62 -5.04 -12.61 -2.13
C ARG A 62 -6.31 -11.76 -2.17
N ASN A 63 -7.27 -12.04 -1.28
CA ASN A 63 -8.48 -11.24 -1.14
C ASN A 63 -8.19 -10.07 -0.18
N PHE A 64 -7.53 -9.04 -0.69
CA PHE A 64 -7.07 -7.91 0.12
C PHE A 64 -8.23 -7.05 0.68
N THR A 65 -9.35 -6.95 -0.04
CA THR A 65 -10.54 -6.23 0.45
C THR A 65 -11.17 -6.94 1.64
N GLY A 66 -11.36 -8.27 1.53
CA GLY A 66 -11.86 -9.09 2.62
C GLY A 66 -10.91 -9.14 3.82
N ALA A 67 -9.61 -9.20 3.56
CA ALA A 67 -8.58 -9.14 4.59
C ALA A 67 -8.61 -7.81 5.35
N SER A 68 -8.60 -6.69 4.62
CA SER A 68 -8.65 -5.35 5.21
C SER A 68 -9.87 -5.17 6.11
N SER A 69 -11.06 -5.58 5.63
CA SER A 69 -12.28 -5.49 6.43
C SER A 69 -12.22 -6.32 7.72
N ALA A 70 -11.76 -7.57 7.65
CA ALA A 70 -11.69 -8.45 8.83
C ALA A 70 -10.63 -7.99 9.84
N LEU A 71 -9.50 -7.50 9.35
CA LEU A 71 -8.42 -6.97 10.18
C LEU A 71 -8.79 -5.63 10.83
N GLN A 72 -9.48 -4.74 10.10
CA GLN A 72 -9.96 -3.48 10.64
C GLN A 72 -10.98 -3.68 11.76
N ALA A 73 -11.88 -4.67 11.63
CA ALA A 73 -12.83 -5.03 12.69
C ALA A 73 -12.13 -5.39 14.01
N VAL A 74 -10.91 -5.93 13.98
CA VAL A 74 -10.11 -6.18 15.20
C VAL A 74 -9.74 -4.87 15.92
N LEU A 75 -9.38 -3.83 15.16
CA LEU A 75 -9.03 -2.52 15.73
C LEU A 75 -10.27 -1.80 16.28
N ASP A 76 -11.40 -1.94 15.60
CA ASP A 76 -12.63 -1.19 15.90
C ASP A 76 -13.44 -1.86 17.04
N GLU A 77 -13.58 -3.18 17.02
CA GLU A 77 -14.44 -3.93 17.95
C GLU A 77 -13.70 -4.40 19.21
N HIS A 78 -12.38 -4.62 19.12
CA HIS A 78 -11.56 -5.18 20.21
C HIS A 78 -10.42 -4.23 20.59
N SER A 79 -10.78 -3.01 20.98
CA SER A 79 -9.81 -1.93 21.27
C SER A 79 -8.87 -2.20 22.47
N ASP A 80 -9.20 -3.19 23.31
CA ASP A 80 -8.45 -3.62 24.49
C ASP A 80 -7.26 -4.54 24.17
N GLU A 81 -7.20 -5.13 22.97
CA GLU A 81 -6.21 -6.13 22.57
C GLU A 81 -4.98 -5.52 21.85
N ARG A 82 -4.14 -4.81 22.62
CA ARG A 82 -2.98 -4.05 22.12
C ARG A 82 -1.97 -4.87 21.31
N GLU A 83 -1.63 -6.08 21.76
CA GLU A 83 -0.65 -6.94 21.07
C GLU A 83 -1.16 -7.35 19.67
N LEU A 84 -2.47 -7.58 19.55
CA LEU A 84 -3.08 -7.96 18.28
C LEU A 84 -3.15 -6.76 17.34
N HIS A 85 -3.38 -5.55 17.85
CA HIS A 85 -3.41 -4.33 17.05
C HIS A 85 -2.09 -4.05 16.33
N GLU A 86 -0.96 -4.21 17.02
CA GLU A 86 0.36 -4.00 16.42
C GLU A 86 0.57 -4.93 15.23
N ARG A 87 0.18 -6.20 15.37
CA ARG A 87 0.24 -7.19 14.30
C ARG A 87 -0.72 -6.85 13.17
N VAL A 88 -1.98 -6.55 13.49
CA VAL A 88 -3.04 -6.16 12.54
C VAL A 88 -2.60 -4.98 11.67
N ARG A 89 -2.00 -3.93 12.27
CA ARG A 89 -1.52 -2.76 11.52
C ARG A 89 -0.47 -3.11 10.47
N ILE A 90 0.41 -4.08 10.73
CA ILE A 90 1.39 -4.54 9.74
C ILE A 90 0.65 -5.17 8.54
N TYR A 91 -0.33 -6.02 8.80
CA TYR A 91 -1.10 -6.67 7.74
C TYR A 91 -2.02 -5.71 6.98
N LEU A 92 -2.58 -4.70 7.66
CA LEU A 92 -3.35 -3.63 7.01
C LEU A 92 -2.50 -2.82 6.06
N LYS A 93 -1.24 -2.50 6.40
CA LYS A 93 -0.31 -1.84 5.45
C LYS A 93 -0.08 -2.67 4.18
N ILE A 94 0.00 -4.00 4.31
CA ILE A 94 0.10 -4.88 3.14
C ILE A 94 -1.18 -4.78 2.30
N CYS A 95 -2.36 -4.83 2.93
CA CYS A 95 -3.63 -4.68 2.22
C CYS A 95 -3.75 -3.32 1.55
N GLU A 96 -3.36 -2.23 2.23
CA GLU A 96 -3.35 -0.87 1.69
C GLU A 96 -2.46 -0.77 0.46
N ARG A 97 -1.24 -1.32 0.49
CA ARG A 97 -0.34 -1.32 -0.67
C ARG A 97 -0.93 -2.08 -1.86
N GLU A 98 -1.55 -3.23 -1.63
CA GLU A 98 -2.10 -4.07 -2.71
C GLU A 98 -3.43 -3.56 -3.25
N LEU A 99 -4.19 -2.82 -2.44
CA LEU A 99 -5.43 -2.15 -2.82
C LEU A 99 -5.22 -0.73 -3.33
N ALA A 100 -4.05 -0.16 -3.06
CA ALA A 100 -3.67 1.11 -3.64
C ALA A 100 -3.78 0.96 -5.16
N PRO A 101 -4.48 1.88 -5.84
CA PRO A 101 -4.43 1.90 -7.29
C PRO A 101 -2.96 1.96 -7.69
N LEU A 102 -2.55 1.13 -8.65
CA LEU A 102 -1.26 1.30 -9.32
C LEU A 102 -1.24 2.75 -9.78
N SER A 103 -0.40 3.57 -9.15
CA SER A 103 -0.26 4.97 -9.55
C SER A 103 0.16 4.94 -11.02
N ALA A 104 -0.63 5.58 -11.88
CA ALA A 104 -0.21 5.80 -13.25
C ALA A 104 1.00 6.76 -13.29
N GLU A 105 1.21 7.52 -12.22
CA GLU A 105 2.33 8.43 -12.10
C GLU A 105 3.57 7.69 -11.57
N PRO A 106 4.72 7.85 -12.26
CA PRO A 106 6.00 7.27 -11.85
C PRO A 106 6.42 7.76 -10.47
N GLN A 107 6.88 6.85 -9.61
CA GLN A 107 7.24 7.17 -8.22
C GLN A 107 8.72 6.95 -7.92
N THR A 108 9.32 5.90 -8.47
CA THR A 108 10.76 5.68 -8.26
C THR A 108 11.59 6.55 -9.21
N GLN A 109 12.85 6.78 -8.87
CA GLN A 109 13.76 7.51 -9.75
C GLN A 109 13.85 6.84 -11.13
N GLU A 110 13.96 5.51 -11.16
CA GLU A 110 14.05 4.74 -12.40
C GLU A 110 12.77 4.88 -13.24
N GLU A 111 11.60 4.87 -12.60
CA GLU A 111 10.32 5.11 -13.27
C GLU A 111 10.20 6.54 -13.80
N LEU A 112 10.68 7.53 -13.04
CA LEU A 112 10.69 8.93 -13.46
C LEU A 112 11.62 9.16 -14.65
N VAL A 113 12.81 8.57 -14.63
CA VAL A 113 13.76 8.61 -15.74
C VAL A 113 13.17 7.93 -16.97
N LEU A 114 12.56 6.74 -16.82
CA LEU A 114 11.89 6.05 -17.93
C LEU A 114 10.73 6.88 -18.50
N ALA A 115 9.91 7.49 -17.64
CA ALA A 115 8.81 8.36 -18.06
C ALA A 115 9.32 9.59 -18.82
N ALA A 116 10.43 10.18 -18.38
CA ALA A 116 11.09 11.26 -19.10
C ALA A 116 11.59 10.83 -20.48
N THR A 117 12.24 9.67 -20.59
CA THR A 117 12.69 9.12 -21.87
C THR A 117 11.52 8.89 -22.83
N MET A 118 10.39 8.35 -22.35
CA MET A 118 9.18 8.21 -23.16
C MET A 118 8.64 9.57 -23.62
N ALA A 119 8.57 10.55 -22.71
CA ALA A 119 8.12 11.90 -23.05
C ALA A 119 9.03 12.58 -24.09
N LEU A 120 10.36 12.43 -24.01
CA LEU A 120 11.30 12.94 -25.01
C LEU A 120 11.07 12.31 -26.39
N ASN A 121 10.85 10.99 -26.44
CA ASN A 121 10.53 10.29 -27.69
C ASN A 121 9.21 10.76 -28.30
N GLU A 122 8.27 11.20 -27.49
CA GLU A 122 7.00 11.81 -27.91
C GLU A 122 7.10 13.33 -28.17
N HIS A 123 8.31 13.90 -28.05
CA HIS A 123 8.59 15.34 -28.15
C HIS A 123 7.87 16.21 -27.09
N GLU A 124 7.40 15.60 -26.00
CA GLU A 124 6.78 16.27 -24.86
C GLU A 124 7.83 16.80 -23.87
N THR A 125 8.61 17.78 -24.32
CA THR A 125 9.82 18.24 -23.64
C THR A 125 9.56 18.79 -22.23
N GLU A 126 8.46 19.52 -22.03
CA GLU A 126 8.11 20.07 -20.71
C GLU A 126 7.75 18.97 -19.70
N LYS A 127 7.10 17.88 -20.15
CA LYS A 127 6.80 16.75 -19.27
C LYS A 127 8.07 15.99 -18.90
N ALA A 128 8.95 15.78 -19.87
CA ALA A 128 10.25 15.15 -19.62
C ALA A 128 11.05 15.93 -18.57
N LEU A 129 11.11 17.27 -18.71
CA LEU A 129 11.77 18.13 -17.75
C LEU A 129 11.16 17.98 -16.35
N GLY A 130 9.83 18.00 -16.24
CA GLY A 130 9.14 17.83 -14.96
C GLY A 130 9.47 16.51 -14.25
N TYR A 131 9.49 15.40 -14.99
CA TYR A 131 9.86 14.10 -14.42
C TYR A 131 11.32 14.05 -13.98
N LEU A 132 12.23 14.64 -14.75
CA LEU A 132 13.65 14.66 -14.42
C LEU A 132 13.96 15.57 -13.23
N GLU A 133 13.33 16.74 -13.16
CA GLU A 133 13.42 17.64 -12.01
C GLU A 133 12.89 16.98 -10.72
N GLN A 134 11.82 16.19 -10.84
CA GLN A 134 11.33 15.39 -9.73
C GLN A 134 12.35 14.31 -9.34
N ALA A 135 12.93 13.59 -10.31
CA ALA A 135 13.90 12.53 -10.05
C ALA A 135 15.13 13.05 -9.29
N VAL A 136 15.70 14.19 -9.69
CA VAL A 136 16.87 14.78 -9.01
C VAL A 136 16.51 15.38 -7.64
N ARG A 137 15.26 15.82 -7.45
CA ARG A 137 14.77 16.33 -6.15
C ARG A 137 14.61 15.21 -5.14
N GLU A 138 14.02 14.09 -5.55
CA GLU A 138 13.80 12.92 -4.69
C GLU A 138 15.10 12.16 -4.44
N ASN A 139 15.96 12.04 -5.45
CA ASN A 139 17.29 11.47 -5.30
C ASN A 139 18.38 12.36 -5.95
N PRO A 140 19.08 13.20 -5.14
CA PRO A 140 20.18 14.04 -5.63
C PRO A 140 21.43 13.28 -6.09
N SER A 141 21.48 11.96 -5.90
CA SER A 141 22.56 11.05 -6.37
C SER A 141 22.16 10.24 -7.60
N ALA A 142 21.05 10.60 -8.24
CA ALA A 142 20.52 9.98 -9.45
C ALA A 142 21.34 10.35 -10.72
N ASP A 143 22.45 9.67 -10.98
CA ASP A 143 23.31 9.94 -12.15
C ASP A 143 22.51 9.90 -13.47
N GLY A 144 21.67 8.87 -13.66
CA GLY A 144 20.84 8.74 -14.86
C GLY A 144 19.82 9.88 -15.05
N ALA A 145 19.34 10.51 -13.97
CA ALA A 145 18.45 11.66 -14.07
C ALA A 145 19.19 12.92 -14.53
N TYR A 146 20.40 13.14 -14.00
CA TYR A 146 21.27 14.22 -14.49
C TYR A 146 21.70 13.99 -15.93
N TYR A 147 22.00 12.74 -16.30
CA TYR A 147 22.33 12.39 -17.68
C TYR A 147 21.19 12.71 -18.64
N MET A 148 19.96 12.31 -18.30
CA MET A 148 18.79 12.60 -19.14
C MET A 148 18.44 14.10 -19.18
N LEU A 149 18.73 14.88 -18.12
CA LEU A 149 18.64 16.35 -18.20
C LEU A 149 19.64 16.92 -19.21
N ALA A 150 20.87 16.38 -19.21
CA ALA A 150 21.88 16.78 -20.18
C ALA A 150 21.45 16.47 -21.62
N VAL A 151 20.89 15.27 -21.86
CA VAL A 151 20.33 14.87 -23.16
C VAL A 151 19.20 15.81 -23.58
N LEU A 152 18.24 16.09 -22.68
CA LEU A 152 17.11 16.99 -22.95
C LEU A 152 17.60 18.37 -23.44
N PHE A 153 18.55 18.97 -22.72
CA PHE A 153 19.09 20.27 -23.09
C PHE A 153 20.01 20.21 -24.32
N ALA A 154 20.70 19.09 -24.55
CA ALA A 154 21.50 18.86 -25.75
C ALA A 154 20.62 18.80 -27.01
N GLN A 155 19.46 18.13 -26.94
CA GLN A 155 18.48 18.12 -28.04
C GLN A 155 17.94 19.52 -28.37
N GLN A 156 17.97 20.44 -27.41
CA GLN A 156 17.62 21.86 -27.61
C GLN A 156 18.80 22.72 -28.11
N GLY A 157 20.01 22.16 -28.21
CA GLY A 157 21.23 22.90 -28.50
C GLY A 157 21.71 23.81 -27.37
N ASN A 158 21.21 23.62 -26.15
CA ASN A 158 21.52 24.47 -25.00
C ASN A 158 22.71 23.91 -24.19
N ALA A 159 23.92 24.20 -24.66
CA ALA A 159 25.17 23.79 -24.00
C ALA A 159 25.27 24.30 -22.54
N GLU A 160 24.78 25.53 -22.27
CA GLU A 160 24.86 26.16 -20.96
C GLU A 160 24.13 25.37 -19.87
N GLN A 161 23.06 24.65 -20.23
CA GLN A 161 22.32 23.76 -19.32
C GLN A 161 22.77 22.30 -19.45
N ALA A 162 23.08 21.84 -20.67
CA ALA A 162 23.43 20.44 -20.91
C ALA A 162 24.74 20.03 -20.20
N LEU A 163 25.81 20.83 -20.34
CA LEU A 163 27.13 20.44 -19.86
C LEU A 163 27.24 20.38 -18.33
N PRO A 164 26.65 21.30 -17.54
CA PRO A 164 26.62 21.17 -16.08
C PRO A 164 25.91 19.90 -15.61
N HIS A 165 24.79 19.53 -16.23
CA HIS A 165 24.07 18.30 -15.91
C HIS A 165 24.88 17.05 -16.30
N LEU A 166 25.54 17.07 -17.46
CA LEU A 166 26.43 15.98 -17.88
C LEU A 166 27.61 15.82 -16.91
N GLY A 167 28.22 16.93 -16.49
CA GLY A 167 29.29 16.90 -15.50
C GLY A 167 28.84 16.28 -14.18
N ARG A 168 27.63 16.63 -13.71
CA ARG A 168 27.08 16.02 -12.50
C ARG A 168 26.81 14.53 -12.65
N ALA A 169 26.33 14.07 -13.81
CA ALA A 169 26.16 12.66 -14.10
C ALA A 169 27.50 11.90 -14.06
N ILE A 170 28.55 12.48 -14.66
CA ILE A 170 29.91 11.91 -14.67
C ILE A 170 30.55 11.88 -13.27
N GLU A 171 30.29 12.89 -12.44
CA GLU A 171 30.73 12.92 -11.04
C GLU A 171 30.10 11.79 -10.20
N LEU A 172 28.84 11.46 -10.48
CA LEU A 172 28.09 10.44 -9.75
C LEU A 172 28.40 9.03 -10.27
N ASP A 173 28.51 8.87 -11.59
CA ASP A 173 28.97 7.65 -12.25
C ASP A 173 29.86 8.00 -13.45
N SER A 174 31.13 7.62 -13.35
CA SER A 174 32.13 7.90 -14.38
C SER A 174 31.88 7.20 -15.71
N GLU A 175 31.08 6.13 -15.75
CA GLU A 175 30.72 5.44 -16.99
C GLU A 175 29.91 6.34 -17.94
N ASN A 176 29.19 7.34 -17.40
CA ASN A 176 28.47 8.35 -18.20
C ASN A 176 29.40 9.10 -19.17
N ARG A 177 30.71 9.13 -18.91
CA ARG A 177 31.73 9.64 -19.84
C ARG A 177 31.73 8.88 -21.16
N LEU A 178 31.75 7.55 -21.08
CA LEU A 178 31.80 6.67 -22.24
C LEU A 178 30.48 6.71 -23.00
N VAL A 179 29.36 6.76 -22.28
CA VAL A 179 28.03 6.89 -22.88
C VAL A 179 27.91 8.21 -23.64
N ALA A 180 28.29 9.33 -23.04
CA ALA A 180 28.21 10.64 -23.67
C ALA A 180 29.06 10.76 -24.95
N LEU A 181 30.19 10.05 -25.03
CA LEU A 181 31.04 9.98 -26.23
C LEU A 181 30.41 9.18 -27.38
N GLN A 182 29.44 8.32 -27.09
CA GLN A 182 28.80 7.44 -28.07
C GLN A 182 27.46 7.98 -28.57
N GLU A 183 26.81 8.86 -27.80
CA GLU A 183 25.48 9.37 -28.11
C GLU A 183 25.49 10.52 -29.10
N VAL A 184 24.50 10.50 -30.01
CA VAL A 184 24.35 11.51 -31.08
C VAL A 184 23.96 12.87 -30.51
N ASP A 185 23.24 12.89 -29.39
CA ASP A 185 22.74 14.13 -28.77
C ASP A 185 23.88 15.08 -28.38
N PHE A 186 25.06 14.57 -28.04
CA PHE A 186 26.22 15.38 -27.65
C PHE A 186 27.18 15.72 -28.79
N GLU A 187 26.98 15.17 -30.00
CA GLU A 187 27.85 15.40 -31.15
C GLU A 187 27.96 16.89 -31.51
N ILE A 188 26.90 17.66 -31.24
CA ILE A 188 26.87 19.12 -31.44
C ILE A 188 27.83 19.88 -30.53
N PHE A 189 28.27 19.29 -29.41
CA PHE A 189 29.16 19.92 -28.43
C PHE A 189 30.57 19.34 -28.43
N LYS A 190 30.89 18.39 -29.32
CA LYS A 190 32.19 17.68 -29.30
C LYS A 190 33.42 18.60 -29.40
N ASP A 191 33.26 19.76 -30.03
CA ASP A 191 34.32 20.74 -30.25
C ASP A 191 34.39 21.78 -29.12
N GLU A 192 33.43 21.78 -28.19
CA GLU A 192 33.42 22.66 -27.02
C GLU A 192 34.46 22.20 -26.00
N ILE A 193 35.25 23.16 -25.48
CA ILE A 193 36.34 22.88 -24.54
C ILE A 193 35.79 22.25 -23.26
N GLU A 194 34.65 22.75 -22.80
CA GLU A 194 33.95 22.26 -21.62
C GLU A 194 33.54 20.80 -21.79
N PHE A 195 32.96 20.42 -22.93
CA PHE A 195 32.60 19.03 -23.21
C PHE A 195 33.84 18.13 -23.25
N GLN A 196 34.88 18.53 -23.97
CA GLN A 196 36.15 17.78 -24.04
C GLN A 196 36.78 17.59 -22.66
N THR A 197 36.71 18.62 -21.81
CA THR A 197 37.21 18.56 -20.43
C THR A 197 36.39 17.59 -19.59
N LEU A 198 35.06 17.63 -19.72
CA LEU A 198 34.16 16.72 -19.00
C LEU A 198 34.41 15.26 -19.37
N VAL A 199 34.67 14.97 -20.65
CA VAL A 199 34.85 13.59 -21.15
C VAL A 199 36.29 13.09 -21.16
N ALA A 200 37.29 13.92 -20.89
CA ALA A 200 38.68 13.50 -20.71
C ALA A 200 38.90 12.66 -19.44
N GLU A 201 39.56 11.49 -19.57
CA GLU A 201 39.87 10.63 -18.41
C GLU A 201 40.58 11.42 -17.30
N PRO A 202 40.17 11.25 -16.03
CA PRO A 202 40.88 11.85 -14.91
C PRO A 202 42.31 11.27 -14.86
N PRO A 203 43.32 12.07 -14.47
CA PRO A 203 44.68 11.58 -14.36
C PRO A 203 44.74 10.37 -13.41
N PRO A 204 45.57 9.35 -13.71
CA PRO A 204 45.67 8.19 -12.85
C PRO A 204 46.04 8.63 -11.44
N SER A 205 45.27 8.16 -10.45
CA SER A 205 45.55 8.41 -9.04
C SER A 205 47.01 8.05 -8.74
N PRO A 206 47.77 8.91 -8.06
CA PRO A 206 49.14 8.58 -7.70
C PRO A 206 49.13 7.30 -6.88
N SER A 207 49.87 6.30 -7.34
CA SER A 207 50.04 5.02 -6.66
C SER A 207 50.52 5.27 -5.22
N GLU A 208 49.73 4.87 -4.23
CA GLU A 208 50.12 4.87 -2.81
C GLU A 208 51.23 3.84 -2.52
#